data_AF-A0A6P0DVX0-F1
#
_entry.id   AF-A0A6P0DVX0-F1
#
_cell.length_a   1.000
_cell.length_b   1.000
_cell.length_c   1.000
_cell.angle_alpha   90.00
_cell.angle_beta   90.00
_cell.angle_gamma   90.00
#
_symmetry.space_group_name_H-M   'P 1'
#
loop_
_entity.id
_entity.type
_entity.pdbx_description
1 polymer ?
#
loop_
_entity_poly.entity_id
_entity_poly.type
_entity_poly.pdbx_seq_one_letter_code
_entity_poly.pdbx_strand_id
1 'polypeptide(L)'
;MPASPPVLVDIKFNHEGVARVLKTAFADRGSINLADPANQARDLRAVEYALLWKPDADLFARAPNLKVIFSGGAGVDHIIGMAGLPEIPIVR
;
A
#
# COMPACT_ATOMS: atom_id res chain seq x y z
N MET A 1 8.28 12.57 -19.65
CA MET A 1 7.08 12.52 -18.79
C MET A 1 7.54 12.16 -17.38
N PRO A 2 7.05 12.81 -16.31
CA PRO A 2 7.43 12.40 -14.96
C PRO A 2 7.01 10.94 -14.74
N ALA A 3 7.88 10.15 -14.12
CA ALA A 3 7.61 8.76 -13.81
C ALA A 3 6.43 8.68 -12.83
N SER A 4 5.46 7.81 -13.11
CA SER A 4 4.33 7.56 -12.20
C SER A 4 4.85 7.10 -10.82
N PRO A 5 4.25 7.57 -9.71
CA PRO A 5 4.68 7.14 -8.39
C PRO A 5 4.42 5.63 -8.18
N PRO A 6 5.27 4.95 -7.38
CA PRO A 6 5.13 3.53 -7.11
C PRO A 6 3.86 3.24 -6.30
N VAL A 7 3.36 2.01 -6.41
CA VAL A 7 2.23 1.53 -5.59
C VAL A 7 2.76 1.09 -4.22
N LEU A 8 2.16 1.59 -3.14
CA LEU A 8 2.43 1.09 -1.80
C LEU A 8 1.75 -0.25 -1.60
N VAL A 9 2.49 -1.23 -1.09
CA VAL A 9 1.98 -2.57 -0.82
C VAL A 9 2.28 -2.91 0.62
N ASP A 10 1.23 -3.13 1.40
CA ASP A 10 1.32 -3.57 2.79
C ASP A 10 0.37 -4.74 3.02
N ILE A 11 0.88 -5.94 2.77
CA ILE A 11 0.14 -7.18 2.87
C ILE A 11 0.81 -8.06 3.92
N LYS A 12 0.21 -8.16 5.11
CA LYS A 12 0.76 -8.92 6.25
C LYS A 12 0.56 -10.44 6.15
N PHE A 13 0.64 -11.02 4.95
CA PHE A 13 0.64 -12.48 4.73
C PHE A 13 1.62 -12.87 3.62
N ASN A 14 2.16 -14.09 3.68
CA ASN A 14 3.03 -14.68 2.63
C ASN A 14 4.07 -13.69 2.07
N HIS A 15 4.87 -13.07 2.94
CA HIS A 15 5.79 -11.98 2.56
C HIS A 15 6.72 -12.37 1.39
N GLU A 16 7.21 -13.62 1.37
CA GLU A 16 8.10 -14.12 0.33
C GLU A 16 7.38 -14.25 -1.03
N GLY A 17 6.14 -14.76 -1.00
CA GLY A 17 5.28 -14.84 -2.18
C GLY A 17 4.95 -13.46 -2.74
N VAL A 18 4.57 -12.51 -1.87
CA VAL A 18 4.32 -11.12 -2.25
C VAL A 18 5.57 -10.50 -2.87
N ALA A 19 6.72 -10.59 -2.20
CA ALA A 19 7.98 -10.04 -2.71
C ALA A 19 8.36 -10.62 -4.08
N ARG A 20 8.10 -11.90 -4.33
CA ARG A 20 8.31 -12.54 -5.63
C ARG A 20 7.41 -11.97 -6.72
N VAL A 21 6.11 -11.81 -6.45
CA VAL A 21 5.14 -11.27 -7.43
C VAL A 21 5.45 -9.80 -7.74
N LEU A 22 5.83 -9.02 -6.74
CA LEU A 22 6.16 -7.60 -6.90
C LEU A 22 7.38 -7.34 -7.78
N LYS A 23 8.22 -8.35 -8.06
CA LYS A 23 9.32 -8.23 -9.03
C LYS A 23 8.84 -7.98 -10.46
N THR A 24 7.64 -8.45 -10.80
CA THR A 24 7.07 -8.33 -12.15
C THR A 24 5.78 -7.51 -12.18
N ALA A 25 5.16 -7.24 -11.03
CA ALA A 25 3.99 -6.39 -10.94
C ALA A 25 4.34 -4.90 -11.12
N PHE A 26 3.35 -4.10 -11.54
CA PHE A 26 3.49 -2.64 -11.68
C PHE A 26 4.71 -2.22 -12.52
N ALA A 27 5.01 -2.91 -13.62
CA ALA A 27 6.23 -2.71 -14.41
C ALA A 27 6.45 -1.28 -14.92
N ASP A 28 5.39 -0.46 -15.01
CA ASP A 28 5.44 0.94 -15.41
C ASP A 28 5.86 1.91 -14.29
N ARG A 29 5.71 1.53 -13.02
CA ARG A 29 5.88 2.44 -11.86
C ARG A 29 6.58 1.84 -10.63
N GLY A 30 6.69 0.51 -10.57
CA GLY A 30 7.21 -0.23 -9.44
C GLY A 30 6.28 -0.27 -8.23
N SER A 31 6.82 -0.79 -7.11
CA SER A 31 6.10 -0.88 -5.84
C SER A 31 7.01 -0.61 -4.64
N ILE A 32 6.41 -0.22 -3.52
CA ILE A 32 7.04 -0.10 -2.22
C ILE A 32 6.42 -1.18 -1.33
N ASN A 33 7.19 -2.22 -1.00
CA ASN A 33 6.73 -3.28 -0.10
C ASN A 33 7.10 -2.93 1.35
N LEU A 34 6.12 -2.67 2.22
CA LEU A 34 6.38 -2.38 3.64
C LEU A 34 6.78 -3.61 4.46
N ALA A 35 6.60 -4.83 3.93
CA ALA A 35 7.16 -6.02 4.56
C ALA A 35 8.70 -6.09 4.44
N ASP A 36 9.31 -5.29 3.56
CA ASP A 36 10.76 -5.15 3.45
C ASP A 36 11.27 -4.13 4.50
N PRO A 37 12.15 -4.53 5.43
CA PRO A 37 12.73 -3.63 6.43
C PRO A 37 13.38 -2.37 5.83
N ALA A 38 13.91 -2.44 4.61
CA ALA A 38 14.51 -1.29 3.93
C ALA A 38 13.50 -0.16 3.64
N ASN A 39 12.21 -0.46 3.60
CA ASN A 39 11.15 0.52 3.32
C ASN A 39 10.46 1.07 4.58
N GLN A 40 10.83 0.62 5.79
CA GLN A 40 10.16 1.06 7.02
C GLN A 40 10.27 2.56 7.27
N ALA A 41 11.42 3.17 6.95
CA ALA A 41 11.65 4.62 7.11
C ALA A 41 11.45 5.41 5.80
N ARG A 42 10.91 4.78 4.75
CA ARG A 42 10.76 5.43 3.44
C ARG A 42 9.67 6.50 3.48
N ASP A 43 9.91 7.61 2.79
CA ASP A 43 8.90 8.65 2.58
C ASP A 43 7.81 8.14 1.64
N LEU A 44 6.55 8.19 2.11
CA LEU A 44 5.38 7.71 1.39
C LEU A 44 4.47 8.85 0.90
N ARG A 45 4.86 10.12 1.06
CA ARG A 45 4.05 11.28 0.65
C ARG A 45 3.82 11.36 -0.86
N ALA A 46 4.71 10.77 -1.66
CA ALA A 46 4.55 10.76 -3.12
C ALA A 46 3.61 9.64 -3.62
N VAL A 47 3.19 8.71 -2.74
CA VAL A 47 2.33 7.57 -3.12
C VAL A 47 0.89 8.04 -3.30
N GLU A 48 0.27 7.60 -4.40
CA GLU A 48 -1.13 7.87 -4.71
C GLU A 48 -2.04 6.66 -4.53
N TYR A 49 -1.47 5.44 -4.54
CA TYR A 49 -2.23 4.19 -4.50
C TYR A 49 -1.63 3.23 -3.46
N ALA A 50 -2.50 2.58 -2.70
CA ALA A 50 -2.09 1.58 -1.70
C ALA A 50 -2.88 0.28 -1.85
N LEU A 51 -2.19 -0.85 -1.83
CA LEU A 51 -2.75 -2.20 -1.74
C LEU A 51 -2.52 -2.73 -0.33
N LEU A 52 -3.59 -2.85 0.45
CA LEU A 52 -3.52 -3.03 1.89
C LEU A 52 -4.23 -4.32 2.34
N TRP A 53 -3.58 -5.08 3.22
CA TRP A 53 -4.20 -6.14 4.01
C TRP A 53 -3.62 -6.16 5.41
N LYS A 54 -4.46 -5.80 6.40
CA LYS A 54 -4.09 -5.54 7.80
C LYS A 54 -2.91 -4.55 7.95
N PRO A 55 -3.02 -3.33 7.38
CA PRO A 55 -1.91 -2.40 7.35
C PRO A 55 -1.52 -1.86 8.74
N ASP A 56 -0.34 -1.27 8.83
CA ASP A 56 0.12 -0.60 10.06
C ASP A 56 -0.80 0.58 10.44
N ALA A 57 -1.00 0.80 11.74
CA ALA A 57 -1.95 1.80 12.24
C ALA A 57 -1.57 3.24 11.88
N ASP A 58 -0.29 3.52 11.64
CA ASP A 58 0.24 4.84 11.27
C ASP A 58 0.35 5.04 9.75
N LEU A 59 -0.05 4.07 8.93
CA LEU A 59 0.16 4.07 7.48
C LEU A 59 -0.46 5.31 6.82
N PHE A 60 -1.67 5.70 7.22
CA PHE A 60 -2.37 6.86 6.63
C PHE A 60 -1.71 8.19 7.00
N ALA A 61 -1.07 8.29 8.16
CA ALA A 61 -0.29 9.46 8.53
C ALA A 61 1.01 9.56 7.71
N ARG A 62 1.60 8.41 7.37
CA ARG A 62 2.82 8.34 6.55
C ARG A 62 2.55 8.58 5.06
N ALA A 63 1.40 8.15 4.56
CA ALA A 63 0.96 8.30 3.17
C ALA A 63 -0.30 9.20 3.08
N PRO A 64 -0.20 10.51 3.37
CA PRO A 64 -1.37 11.39 3.45
C PRO A 64 -2.00 11.73 2.09
N ASN A 65 -1.31 11.46 0.98
CA ASN A 65 -1.73 11.86 -0.37
C ASN A 65 -2.37 10.72 -1.18
N LEU A 66 -2.80 9.64 -0.50
CA LEU A 66 -3.48 8.53 -1.14
C LEU A 66 -4.77 9.00 -1.82
N LYS A 67 -5.00 8.49 -3.03
CA LYS A 67 -6.19 8.75 -3.85
C LYS A 67 -7.13 7.55 -3.88
N VAL A 68 -6.60 6.33 -3.79
CA VAL A 68 -7.38 5.09 -3.76
C VAL A 68 -6.67 4.05 -2.89
N ILE A 69 -7.45 3.33 -2.09
CA ILE A 69 -7.02 2.13 -1.36
C ILE A 69 -7.62 0.90 -2.04
N PHE A 70 -6.79 -0.10 -2.30
CA PHE A 70 -7.19 -1.42 -2.78
C PHE A 70 -7.08 -2.41 -1.62
N SER A 71 -8.15 -3.17 -1.37
CA SER A 71 -8.10 -4.27 -0.41
C SER A 71 -7.36 -5.46 -1.00
N GLY A 72 -6.38 -5.98 -0.27
CA GLY A 72 -5.64 -7.20 -0.63
C GLY A 72 -6.39 -8.49 -0.31
N GLY A 73 -7.61 -8.41 0.24
CA GLY A 73 -8.44 -9.57 0.60
C GLY A 73 -9.89 -9.42 0.15
N ALA A 74 -10.64 -10.52 0.23
CA ALA A 74 -12.04 -10.57 -0.19
C ALA A 74 -13.00 -9.69 0.65
N GLY A 75 -12.58 -9.28 1.85
CA GLY A 75 -13.30 -8.38 2.75
C GLY A 75 -12.53 -7.10 3.00
N VAL A 76 -13.23 -6.06 3.49
CA VAL A 76 -12.70 -4.72 3.78
C VAL A 76 -12.79 -4.35 5.26
N ASP A 77 -13.36 -5.23 6.08
CA ASP A 77 -13.65 -5.00 7.51
C ASP A 77 -12.40 -4.59 8.31
N HIS A 78 -11.24 -5.10 7.88
CA HIS A 78 -9.96 -4.84 8.51
C HIS A 78 -9.38 -3.44 8.20
N ILE A 79 -9.95 -2.70 7.25
CA ILE A 79 -9.54 -1.34 6.86
C ILE A 79 -10.55 -0.30 7.38
N ILE A 80 -11.86 -0.56 7.23
CA ILE A 80 -12.92 0.41 7.48
C ILE A 80 -12.94 0.92 8.95
N GLY A 81 -12.51 0.10 9.90
CA GLY A 81 -12.47 0.46 11.33
C GLY A 81 -11.20 1.19 11.79
N MET A 82 -10.25 1.46 10.90
CA MET A 82 -8.96 2.03 11.30
C MET A 82 -9.05 3.52 11.60
N ALA A 83 -8.40 3.95 12.68
CA ALA A 83 -8.23 5.36 12.98
C ALA A 83 -7.41 6.06 11.89
N GLY A 84 -7.83 7.25 11.47
CA GLY A 84 -7.14 8.02 10.44
C GLY A 84 -7.34 7.52 9.01
N LEU A 85 -8.30 6.61 8.78
CA LEU A 85 -8.71 6.20 7.44
C LEU A 85 -9.17 7.44 6.64
N PRO A 86 -8.56 7.75 5.48
CA PRO A 86 -8.95 8.89 4.67
C PRO A 86 -10.30 8.67 3.98
N GLU A 87 -11.04 9.75 3.73
CA GLU A 87 -12.29 9.77 2.96
C GLU A 87 -12.05 9.64 1.45
N ILE A 88 -11.46 8.51 1.03
CA ILE A 88 -11.13 8.20 -0.36
C ILE A 88 -11.70 6.83 -0.75
N PRO A 89 -11.85 6.54 -2.06
CA PRO A 89 -12.37 5.26 -2.52
C PRO A 89 -11.55 4.07 -1.99
N ILE A 90 -12.28 3.06 -1.49
CA ILE A 90 -11.74 1.74 -1.15
C ILE A 90 -12.32 0.74 -2.17
N VAL A 91 -11.43 0.09 -2.92
CA VAL A 91 -11.78 -0.85 -3.99
C VAL A 91 -11.46 -2.28 -3.54
N ARG A 92 -12.33 -3.22 -3.90
CA ARG A 92 -12.18 -4.66 -3.67
C ARG A 92 -12.01 -5.40 -4.98
#